data_AF-A0A2R6I615-F1
#
_entry.id   AF-A0A2R6I615-F1
#
_cell.length_a   1.000
_cell.length_b   1.000
_cell.length_c   1.000
_cell.angle_alpha   90.00
_cell.angle_beta   90.00
_cell.angle_gamma   90.00
#
_symmetry.space_group_name_H-M   'P 1'
#
loop_
_entity.id
_entity.type
_entity.pdbx_description
1 polymer ?
#
loop_
_entity_poly.entity_id
_entity_poly.type
_entity_poly.pdbx_seq_one_letter_code
_entity_poly.pdbx_strand_id
1 'polypeptide(L)'
;MDARLLLPRQVRRLPADLAAVVALTLLTNLFVLAPVLRETPVRIVLGLAFVLFVPGYAFIAALFPEEGTGPVAADDPESDTDSTAEDSLGPGPGPGPGPDSEDPAVEERGIDGIERVALSFGTSIAIVPLIGLVLNFTPFGIRLVPILASVSLFTLACVAAGARRRWDLPAEERLAVPFREWYAGARAELLEPDSRGDAILNVLLVVSVLLAVSSVGYAVLVPSQGEQFTELYLLTENESGDLVADDYPTEFERGEPRSLYVGVGNHEGESVNYTLVVELQRVDVQYYENGSRVSNATNGTNVTNVTVDPRETEELRRFSPTVADNETWRMNHTVEPTLAGERLRLVYLLYKGDPPADPTVDNAYREVHLWVNVSEGQGGSGT
;
A
#
# COMPACT_ATOMS: atom_id res chain seq x y z
N MET A 1 -18.32 35.72 -25.27
CA MET A 1 -17.21 35.00 -25.94
C MET A 1 -17.15 33.61 -25.34
N ASP A 2 -17.48 32.57 -26.11
CA ASP A 2 -17.50 31.20 -25.61
C ASP A 2 -16.09 30.73 -25.26
N ALA A 3 -15.83 30.46 -23.97
CA ALA A 3 -14.55 29.93 -23.48
C ALA A 3 -14.13 28.61 -24.17
N ARG A 4 -15.08 27.91 -24.81
CA ARG A 4 -14.86 26.71 -25.63
C ARG A 4 -14.01 26.96 -26.89
N LEU A 5 -13.86 28.21 -27.36
CA LEU A 5 -13.09 28.54 -28.57
C LEU A 5 -11.58 28.67 -28.33
N LEU A 6 -11.13 28.77 -27.08
CA LEU A 6 -9.71 28.84 -26.71
C LEU A 6 -9.03 27.46 -26.65
N LEU A 7 -9.80 26.37 -26.71
CA LEU A 7 -9.30 25.01 -26.65
C LEU A 7 -8.94 24.47 -28.06
N PRO A 8 -7.83 23.72 -28.21
CA PRO A 8 -7.46 23.06 -29.46
C PRO A 8 -8.62 22.23 -30.03
N ARG A 9 -8.73 22.14 -31.36
CA ARG A 9 -9.83 21.42 -32.05
C ARG A 9 -9.97 19.96 -31.58
N GLN A 10 -8.86 19.34 -31.20
CA GLN A 10 -8.77 17.98 -30.68
C GLN A 10 -9.48 17.82 -29.33
N VAL A 11 -9.41 18.82 -28.45
CA VAL A 11 -10.09 18.82 -27.13
C VAL A 11 -11.59 19.07 -27.27
N ARG A 12 -12.01 19.82 -28.29
CA ARG A 12 -13.43 20.10 -28.55
C ARG A 12 -14.20 18.93 -29.17
N ARG A 13 -13.51 17.98 -29.79
CA ARG A 13 -14.09 16.78 -30.42
C ARG A 13 -13.95 15.53 -29.54
N LEU A 14 -13.49 15.70 -28.32
CA LEU A 14 -13.28 14.61 -27.38
C LEU A 14 -14.65 14.10 -26.89
N PRO A 15 -14.92 12.79 -26.98
CA PRO A 15 -16.13 12.19 -26.42
C PRO A 15 -16.31 12.55 -24.93
N ALA A 16 -17.55 12.71 -24.49
CA ALA A 16 -17.87 13.25 -23.16
C ALA A 16 -17.34 12.36 -22.01
N ASP A 17 -17.37 11.05 -22.18
CA ASP A 17 -16.79 10.07 -21.25
C ASP A 17 -15.26 10.20 -21.14
N LEU A 18 -14.56 10.27 -22.28
CA LEU A 18 -13.12 10.45 -22.30
C LEU A 18 -12.70 11.84 -21.77
N ALA A 19 -13.52 12.87 -22.00
CA ALA A 19 -13.31 14.18 -21.39
C ALA A 19 -13.48 14.14 -19.86
N ALA A 20 -14.44 13.36 -19.35
CA ALA A 20 -14.61 13.14 -17.92
C ALA A 20 -13.42 12.40 -17.30
N VAL A 21 -12.87 11.39 -18.00
CA VAL A 21 -11.63 10.69 -17.59
C VAL A 21 -10.46 11.65 -17.46
N VAL A 22 -10.26 12.54 -18.45
CA VAL A 22 -9.20 13.56 -18.39
C VAL A 22 -9.44 14.52 -17.23
N ALA A 23 -10.66 15.04 -17.08
CA ALA A 23 -11.00 15.96 -16.00
C ALA A 23 -10.76 15.35 -14.62
N LEU A 24 -11.21 14.10 -14.41
CA LEU A 24 -11.01 13.39 -13.15
C LEU A 24 -9.53 13.09 -12.89
N THR A 25 -8.76 12.72 -13.92
CA THR A 25 -7.31 12.53 -13.81
C THR A 25 -6.62 13.82 -13.37
N LEU A 26 -6.92 14.95 -14.01
CA LEU A 26 -6.33 16.25 -13.67
C LEU A 26 -6.74 16.70 -12.26
N LEU A 27 -8.01 16.51 -11.90
CA LEU A 27 -8.54 16.88 -10.61
C LEU A 27 -7.92 16.03 -9.49
N THR A 28 -7.74 14.72 -9.69
CA THR A 28 -7.01 13.87 -8.75
C THR A 28 -5.55 14.32 -8.60
N ASN A 29 -4.84 14.60 -9.70
CA ASN A 29 -3.47 15.12 -9.63
C ASN A 29 -3.39 16.44 -8.84
N LEU A 30 -4.35 17.35 -9.07
CA LEU A 30 -4.44 18.61 -8.36
C LEU A 30 -4.65 18.40 -6.86
N PHE A 31 -5.60 17.56 -6.46
CA PHE A 31 -5.90 17.30 -5.04
C PHE A 31 -4.78 16.52 -4.33
N VAL A 32 -4.04 15.67 -5.05
CA VAL A 32 -2.95 14.90 -4.47
C VAL A 32 -1.66 15.73 -4.33
N LEU A 33 -1.35 16.58 -5.31
CA LEU A 33 -0.07 17.31 -5.36
C LEU A 33 -0.12 18.72 -4.77
N ALA A 34 -1.27 19.40 -4.79
CA ALA A 34 -1.35 20.77 -4.28
C ALA A 34 -1.28 20.80 -2.73
N PRO A 35 -0.33 21.57 -2.13
CA PRO A 35 -0.12 21.59 -0.69
C PRO A 35 -1.36 21.89 0.15
N VAL A 36 -2.26 22.75 -0.34
CA VAL A 36 -3.48 23.15 0.37
C VAL A 36 -4.60 22.11 0.21
N LEU A 37 -4.66 21.42 -0.92
CA LEU A 37 -5.73 20.47 -1.21
C LEU A 37 -5.42 19.07 -0.70
N ARG A 38 -4.14 18.73 -0.56
CA ARG A 38 -3.73 17.39 -0.11
C ARG A 38 -4.15 17.07 1.32
N GLU A 39 -4.45 18.08 2.13
CA GLU A 39 -4.93 17.92 3.51
C GLU A 39 -6.44 17.65 3.58
N THR A 40 -7.15 17.80 2.46
CA THR A 40 -8.61 17.61 2.42
C THR A 40 -8.98 16.12 2.30
N PRO A 41 -10.08 15.68 2.95
CA PRO A 41 -10.59 14.30 2.79
C PRO A 41 -11.08 14.03 1.36
N VAL A 42 -11.38 15.08 0.59
CA VAL A 42 -11.78 15.01 -0.81
C VAL A 42 -10.71 14.32 -1.66
N ARG A 43 -9.42 14.50 -1.33
CA ARG A 43 -8.31 13.79 -1.99
C ARG A 43 -8.48 12.27 -1.93
N ILE A 44 -8.95 11.73 -0.81
CA ILE A 44 -9.10 10.28 -0.61
C ILE A 44 -10.18 9.74 -1.54
N VAL A 45 -11.35 10.39 -1.55
CA VAL A 45 -12.48 9.99 -2.39
C VAL A 45 -12.09 10.03 -3.87
N LEU A 46 -11.42 11.10 -4.30
CA LEU A 46 -10.95 11.25 -5.68
C LEU A 46 -9.84 10.27 -6.04
N GLY A 47 -8.88 10.05 -5.14
CA GLY A 47 -7.79 9.10 -5.32
C GLY A 47 -8.31 7.68 -5.45
N LEU A 48 -9.28 7.29 -4.63
CA LEU A 48 -9.91 5.98 -4.66
C LEU A 48 -10.73 5.79 -5.94
N ALA A 49 -11.58 6.76 -6.30
CA ALA A 49 -12.32 6.72 -7.56
C ALA A 49 -11.37 6.64 -8.78
N PHE A 50 -10.28 7.40 -8.75
CA PHE A 50 -9.25 7.36 -9.78
C PHE A 50 -8.61 5.99 -9.90
N VAL A 51 -8.06 5.46 -8.81
CA VAL A 51 -7.35 4.17 -8.81
C VAL A 51 -8.26 3.01 -9.20
N LEU A 52 -9.52 3.03 -8.77
CA LEU A 52 -10.43 1.89 -8.97
C LEU A 52 -11.12 1.88 -10.33
N PHE A 53 -11.28 3.02 -11.01
CA PHE A 53 -12.10 3.06 -12.24
C PHE A 53 -11.39 3.67 -13.43
N VAL A 54 -10.58 4.71 -13.23
CA VAL A 54 -10.21 5.62 -14.33
C VAL A 54 -9.21 5.01 -15.31
N PRO A 55 -8.10 4.38 -14.88
CA PRO A 55 -7.17 3.70 -15.80
C PRO A 55 -7.83 2.55 -16.57
N GLY A 56 -8.64 1.74 -15.89
CA GLY A 56 -9.35 0.62 -16.50
C GLY A 56 -10.39 1.09 -17.51
N TYR A 57 -11.14 2.15 -17.20
CA TYR A 57 -12.09 2.72 -18.16
C TYR A 57 -11.41 3.27 -19.40
N ALA A 58 -10.31 4.02 -19.23
CA ALA A 58 -9.53 4.54 -20.35
C ALA A 58 -9.01 3.39 -21.23
N PHE A 59 -8.55 2.31 -20.61
CA PHE A 59 -8.06 1.12 -21.32
C PHE A 59 -9.18 0.38 -22.08
N ILE A 60 -10.32 0.13 -21.44
CA ILE A 60 -11.47 -0.50 -22.11
C ILE A 60 -12.00 0.37 -23.25
N ALA A 61 -12.09 1.70 -23.06
CA ALA A 61 -12.47 2.63 -24.12
C ALA A 61 -11.45 2.67 -25.28
N ALA A 62 -10.17 2.40 -24.99
CA ALA A 62 -9.14 2.26 -26.02
C ALA A 62 -9.23 0.94 -26.78
N LEU A 63 -9.65 -0.16 -26.13
CA LEU A 63 -9.79 -1.48 -26.76
C LEU A 63 -11.10 -1.64 -27.54
N PHE A 64 -12.20 -1.15 -26.97
CA PHE A 64 -13.57 -1.29 -27.48
C PHE A 64 -14.20 0.09 -27.67
N PRO A 65 -13.92 0.78 -28.79
CA PRO A 65 -14.36 2.15 -29.03
C PRO A 65 -15.87 2.28 -29.36
N GLU A 66 -16.52 1.19 -29.80
CA GLU A 66 -17.90 1.10 -30.31
C GLU A 66 -18.98 1.07 -29.21
N GLU A 67 -20.22 1.38 -29.59
CA GLU A 67 -21.44 1.17 -28.78
C GLU A 67 -21.87 -0.31 -28.78
N GLY A 68 -22.12 -0.87 -27.61
CA GLY A 68 -22.83 -2.13 -27.51
C GLY A 68 -24.32 -1.93 -27.75
N THR A 69 -24.93 -2.78 -28.58
CA THR A 69 -26.38 -2.93 -28.61
C THR A 69 -26.81 -3.62 -27.30
N GLY A 70 -27.56 -2.90 -26.46
CA GLY A 70 -28.09 -3.45 -25.21
C GLY A 70 -28.99 -4.66 -25.47
N PRO A 71 -29.25 -5.51 -24.45
CA PRO A 71 -30.16 -6.64 -24.62
C PRO A 71 -31.53 -6.10 -25.04
N VAL A 72 -32.03 -6.57 -26.19
CA VAL A 72 -33.45 -6.48 -26.53
C VAL A 72 -34.17 -7.15 -25.36
N ALA A 73 -34.84 -6.34 -24.52
CA ALA A 73 -35.80 -6.86 -23.57
C ALA A 73 -36.73 -7.75 -24.38
N ALA A 74 -36.76 -9.04 -24.07
CA ALA A 74 -37.72 -9.95 -24.66
C ALA A 74 -39.10 -9.42 -24.27
N ASP A 75 -39.71 -8.66 -25.17
CA ASP A 75 -41.10 -8.25 -25.03
C ASP A 75 -41.94 -9.52 -24.90
N ASP A 76 -42.73 -9.54 -23.83
CA ASP A 76 -43.85 -10.46 -23.64
C ASP A 76 -44.70 -10.58 -24.90
N PRO A 77 -45.31 -11.75 -25.13
CA PRO A 77 -46.69 -11.76 -25.55
C PRO A 77 -47.52 -12.38 -24.42
N GLU A 78 -48.20 -11.50 -23.67
CA GLU A 78 -49.45 -11.87 -23.03
C GLU A 78 -50.47 -12.36 -24.09
N SER A 79 -51.44 -13.10 -23.59
CA SER A 79 -52.73 -13.47 -24.20
C SER A 79 -52.72 -14.66 -25.17
N ASP A 80 -53.26 -15.78 -24.69
CA ASP A 80 -54.54 -16.18 -25.29
C ASP A 80 -55.45 -16.93 -24.33
N THR A 81 -56.72 -16.59 -24.47
CA THR A 81 -57.85 -16.93 -23.62
C THR A 81 -58.50 -18.21 -24.14
N ASP A 82 -59.09 -18.96 -23.21
CA ASP A 82 -60.02 -20.08 -23.37
C ASP A 82 -60.78 -20.18 -24.72
N SER A 83 -60.67 -21.33 -25.42
CA SER A 83 -61.78 -21.87 -26.22
C SER A 83 -61.61 -23.36 -26.56
N THR A 84 -62.73 -24.05 -26.51
CA THR A 84 -62.99 -25.49 -26.57
C THR A 84 -63.03 -26.09 -27.99
N ALA A 85 -62.64 -27.37 -28.07
CA ALA A 85 -63.21 -28.47 -28.87
C ALA A 85 -62.84 -28.68 -30.37
N GLU A 86 -62.85 -29.98 -30.71
CA GLU A 86 -62.96 -30.66 -32.02
C GLU A 86 -61.64 -30.85 -32.83
N ASP A 87 -61.06 -32.05 -32.88
CA ASP A 87 -61.39 -33.26 -33.66
C ASP A 87 -60.57 -33.35 -34.98
N SER A 88 -60.23 -34.60 -35.35
CA SER A 88 -59.79 -35.09 -36.66
C SER A 88 -58.28 -35.22 -37.03
N LEU A 89 -57.80 -36.48 -36.89
CA LEU A 89 -57.22 -37.36 -37.94
C LEU A 89 -55.99 -36.93 -38.79
N GLY A 90 -54.88 -37.67 -38.61
CA GLY A 90 -54.19 -38.36 -39.73
C GLY A 90 -52.73 -37.94 -40.07
N PRO A 91 -51.90 -38.83 -40.68
CA PRO A 91 -50.43 -38.77 -40.60
C PRO A 91 -49.67 -38.50 -41.92
N GLY A 92 -48.49 -37.86 -41.78
CA GLY A 92 -47.33 -37.92 -42.70
C GLY A 92 -47.27 -36.89 -43.83
N PRO A 93 -46.23 -36.90 -44.69
CA PRO A 93 -44.80 -37.13 -44.48
C PRO A 93 -43.98 -35.86 -44.81
N GLY A 94 -42.74 -35.74 -44.31
CA GLY A 94 -41.85 -34.64 -44.68
C GLY A 94 -41.42 -34.65 -46.15
N PRO A 95 -40.99 -33.50 -46.69
CA PRO A 95 -39.97 -33.51 -47.74
C PRO A 95 -38.86 -32.47 -47.50
N GLY A 96 -37.61 -32.96 -47.51
CA GLY A 96 -36.45 -32.30 -48.15
C GLY A 96 -35.77 -31.12 -47.43
N PRO A 97 -34.42 -31.09 -47.36
CA PRO A 97 -33.69 -29.94 -46.83
C PRO A 97 -33.63 -28.84 -47.88
N GLY A 98 -34.19 -27.66 -47.58
CA GLY A 98 -33.90 -26.43 -48.31
C GLY A 98 -32.52 -25.89 -47.92
N PRO A 99 -31.76 -25.29 -48.85
CA PRO A 99 -30.59 -24.48 -48.49
C PRO A 99 -31.09 -23.20 -47.81
N ASP A 100 -30.16 -22.44 -47.24
CA ASP A 100 -30.40 -21.20 -46.49
C ASP A 100 -30.51 -21.46 -44.98
N SER A 101 -29.46 -22.10 -44.47
CA SER A 101 -28.90 -21.72 -43.18
C SER A 101 -28.53 -20.23 -43.21
N GLU A 102 -29.51 -19.36 -42.97
CA GLU A 102 -29.23 -18.07 -42.36
C GLU A 102 -28.84 -18.37 -40.92
N ASP A 103 -27.55 -18.70 -40.76
CA ASP A 103 -26.86 -18.63 -39.48
C ASP A 103 -27.21 -17.26 -38.90
N PRO A 104 -27.84 -17.15 -37.71
CA PRO A 104 -28.06 -15.84 -37.11
C PRO A 104 -26.68 -15.24 -36.98
N ALA A 105 -26.44 -14.16 -37.74
CA ALA A 105 -25.22 -13.40 -37.67
C ALA A 105 -24.90 -13.24 -36.19
N VAL A 106 -23.72 -13.71 -35.79
CA VAL A 106 -23.13 -13.33 -34.52
C VAL A 106 -23.00 -11.81 -34.61
N GLU A 107 -24.06 -11.08 -34.24
CA GLU A 107 -24.01 -9.64 -34.06
C GLU A 107 -22.82 -9.41 -33.15
N GLU A 108 -21.81 -8.69 -33.65
CA GLU A 108 -20.63 -8.33 -32.90
C GLU A 108 -21.10 -7.49 -31.70
N ARG A 109 -21.34 -8.16 -30.57
CA ARG A 109 -21.84 -7.54 -29.34
C ARG A 109 -20.77 -6.61 -28.78
N GLY A 110 -20.87 -5.32 -29.07
CA GLY A 110 -20.12 -4.30 -28.37
C GLY A 110 -20.43 -4.31 -26.87
N ILE A 111 -19.50 -3.79 -26.06
CA ILE A 111 -19.62 -3.77 -24.59
C ILE A 111 -20.60 -2.67 -24.17
N ASP A 112 -21.69 -3.06 -23.49
CA ASP A 112 -22.71 -2.16 -22.93
C ASP A 112 -22.14 -1.22 -21.85
N GLY A 113 -22.83 -0.12 -21.56
CA GLY A 113 -22.43 0.86 -20.55
C GLY A 113 -22.20 0.26 -19.16
N ILE A 114 -23.06 -0.64 -18.69
CA ILE A 114 -22.94 -1.23 -17.34
C ILE A 114 -21.78 -2.22 -17.29
N GLU A 115 -21.68 -3.07 -18.31
CA GLU A 115 -20.57 -4.01 -18.47
C GLU A 115 -19.23 -3.27 -18.53
N ARG A 116 -19.19 -2.12 -19.22
CA ARG A 116 -18.01 -1.27 -19.31
C ARG A 116 -17.58 -0.76 -17.94
N VAL A 117 -18.50 -0.34 -17.08
CA VAL A 117 -18.18 0.12 -15.72
C VAL A 117 -17.64 -1.03 -14.87
N ALA A 118 -18.28 -2.20 -14.91
CA ALA A 118 -17.85 -3.38 -14.16
C ALA A 118 -16.46 -3.88 -14.61
N LEU A 119 -16.24 -3.95 -15.93
CA LEU A 119 -14.95 -4.32 -16.52
C LEU A 119 -13.87 -3.27 -16.21
N SER A 120 -14.22 -1.98 -16.18
CA SER A 120 -13.28 -0.90 -15.83
C SER A 120 -12.78 -1.04 -14.40
N PHE A 121 -13.64 -1.45 -13.47
CA PHE A 121 -13.27 -1.70 -12.09
C PHE A 121 -12.25 -2.85 -11.98
N GLY A 122 -12.61 -4.03 -12.52
CA GLY A 122 -11.72 -5.19 -12.51
C GLY A 122 -10.39 -4.94 -13.23
N THR A 123 -10.44 -4.24 -14.36
CA THR A 123 -9.25 -3.91 -15.16
C THR A 123 -8.33 -2.93 -14.45
N SER A 124 -8.87 -1.95 -13.71
CA SER A 124 -8.04 -1.03 -12.91
C SER A 124 -7.32 -1.76 -11.78
N ILE A 125 -8.02 -2.67 -11.09
CA ILE A 125 -7.42 -3.52 -10.03
C ILE A 125 -6.28 -4.38 -10.57
N ALA A 126 -6.34 -4.80 -11.83
CA ALA A 126 -5.24 -5.51 -12.47
C ALA A 126 -4.08 -4.57 -12.89
N ILE A 127 -4.40 -3.45 -13.54
CA ILE A 127 -3.40 -2.55 -14.14
C ILE A 127 -2.59 -1.78 -13.10
N VAL A 128 -3.23 -1.22 -12.07
CA VAL A 128 -2.55 -0.31 -11.13
C VAL A 128 -1.44 -1.02 -10.35
N PRO A 129 -1.65 -2.22 -9.75
CA PRO A 129 -0.58 -2.97 -9.11
C PRO A 129 0.51 -3.39 -10.08
N LEU A 130 0.17 -3.73 -11.33
CA LEU A 130 1.16 -4.08 -12.34
C LEU A 130 2.09 -2.91 -12.67
N ILE A 131 1.55 -1.69 -12.79
CA ILE A 131 2.35 -0.46 -12.95
C ILE A 131 3.26 -0.26 -11.73
N GLY A 132 2.73 -0.45 -10.52
CA GLY A 132 3.52 -0.39 -9.29
C GLY A 132 4.67 -1.40 -9.26
N LEU A 133 4.40 -2.63 -9.69
CA LEU A 133 5.41 -3.69 -9.80
C LEU A 133 6.51 -3.33 -10.80
N VAL A 134 6.15 -2.78 -11.96
CA VAL A 134 7.13 -2.31 -12.95
C VAL A 134 7.98 -1.18 -12.36
N LEU A 135 7.36 -0.24 -11.64
CA LEU A 135 8.08 0.87 -11.00
C LEU A 135 9.08 0.41 -9.93
N ASN A 136 8.82 -0.72 -9.27
CA ASN A 136 9.74 -1.32 -8.30
C ASN A 136 11.12 -1.61 -8.91
N PHE A 137 11.18 -1.92 -10.22
CA PHE A 137 12.42 -2.19 -10.92
C PHE A 137 13.07 -0.94 -11.53
N THR A 138 12.52 0.26 -11.27
CA THR A 138 13.07 1.53 -11.75
C THR A 138 13.79 2.29 -10.64
N PRO A 139 14.73 3.20 -10.96
CA PRO A 139 15.41 4.04 -9.96
C PRO A 139 14.46 4.92 -9.13
N PHE A 140 13.23 5.13 -9.58
CA PHE A 140 12.23 5.96 -8.91
C PHE A 140 11.52 5.22 -7.77
N GLY A 141 11.44 3.88 -7.83
CA GLY A 141 10.79 3.02 -6.84
C GLY A 141 9.28 3.24 -6.67
N ILE A 142 8.70 2.58 -5.66
CA ILE A 142 7.27 2.65 -5.31
C ILE A 142 7.01 3.89 -4.44
N ARG A 143 7.15 5.08 -5.04
CA ARG A 143 6.89 6.38 -4.38
C ARG A 143 5.62 7.03 -4.95
N LEU A 144 4.99 7.92 -4.18
CA LEU A 144 3.73 8.59 -4.57
C LEU A 144 3.81 9.26 -5.95
N VAL A 145 4.83 10.10 -6.18
CA VAL A 145 4.95 10.90 -7.41
C VAL A 145 5.18 9.99 -8.64
N PRO A 146 6.13 9.03 -8.64
CA PRO A 146 6.28 8.07 -9.74
C PRO A 146 5.03 7.25 -10.05
N ILE A 147 4.32 6.77 -9.02
CA ILE A 147 3.09 5.99 -9.20
C ILE A 147 2.01 6.85 -9.85
N LEU A 148 1.72 8.02 -9.26
CA LEU A 148 0.69 8.92 -9.76
C LEU A 148 0.99 9.37 -11.19
N ALA A 149 2.24 9.72 -11.50
CA ALA A 149 2.66 10.12 -12.82
C ALA A 149 2.51 8.98 -13.84
N SER A 150 2.92 7.76 -13.49
CA SER A 150 2.86 6.60 -14.39
C SER A 150 1.43 6.17 -14.69
N VAL A 151 0.58 6.08 -13.67
CA VAL A 151 -0.84 5.75 -13.83
C VAL A 151 -1.55 6.87 -14.61
N SER A 152 -1.27 8.14 -14.33
CA SER A 152 -1.85 9.26 -15.09
C SER A 152 -1.41 9.26 -16.55
N LEU A 153 -0.12 9.01 -16.82
CA LEU A 153 0.41 8.93 -18.17
C LEU A 153 -0.21 7.77 -18.96
N PHE A 154 -0.32 6.60 -18.33
CA PHE A 154 -0.98 5.43 -18.91
C PHE A 154 -2.44 5.73 -19.26
N THR A 155 -3.19 6.31 -18.32
CA THR A 155 -4.59 6.69 -18.52
C THR A 155 -4.73 7.67 -19.68
N LEU A 156 -3.92 8.73 -19.72
CA LEU A 156 -3.96 9.73 -20.79
C LEU A 156 -3.55 9.15 -22.15
N ALA A 157 -2.59 8.20 -22.19
CA ALA A 157 -2.22 7.49 -23.40
C ALA A 157 -3.37 6.62 -23.92
N CYS A 158 -4.08 5.91 -23.04
CA CYS A 158 -5.27 5.14 -23.40
C CYS A 158 -6.40 6.05 -23.89
N VAL A 159 -6.64 7.19 -23.22
CA VAL A 159 -7.60 8.20 -23.71
C VAL A 159 -7.23 8.67 -25.11
N ALA A 160 -5.95 8.96 -25.36
CA ALA A 160 -5.51 9.40 -26.69
C ALA A 160 -5.69 8.29 -27.75
N ALA A 161 -5.43 7.03 -27.40
CA ALA A 161 -5.66 5.89 -28.28
C ALA A 161 -7.16 5.69 -28.58
N GLY A 162 -8.00 5.68 -27.54
CA GLY A 162 -9.46 5.55 -27.67
C GLY A 162 -10.08 6.71 -28.45
N ALA A 163 -9.64 7.95 -28.21
CA ALA A 163 -10.11 9.10 -28.96
C ALA A 163 -9.75 9.01 -30.45
N ARG A 164 -8.53 8.57 -30.78
CA ARG A 164 -8.14 8.34 -32.19
C ARG A 164 -9.02 7.27 -32.83
N ARG A 165 -9.15 6.09 -32.19
CA ARG A 165 -9.97 5.01 -32.72
C ARG A 165 -11.44 5.40 -32.91
N ARG A 166 -12.01 6.21 -31.99
CA ARG A 166 -13.39 6.69 -32.11
C ARG A 166 -13.59 7.76 -33.18
N TRP A 167 -12.56 8.50 -33.56
CA TRP A 167 -12.67 9.46 -34.68
C TRP A 167 -12.69 8.78 -36.04
N ASP A 168 -12.20 7.54 -36.13
CA ASP A 168 -12.21 6.74 -37.34
C ASP A 168 -13.54 6.00 -37.56
N LEU A 169 -14.45 6.00 -36.55
CA LEU A 169 -15.77 5.36 -36.63
C LEU A 169 -16.84 6.27 -37.26
N PRO A 170 -17.79 5.71 -38.05
CA PRO A 170 -19.03 6.36 -38.48
C PRO A 170 -19.80 6.94 -37.28
N ALA A 171 -20.55 8.03 -37.48
CA ALA A 171 -21.20 8.73 -36.38
C ALA A 171 -22.26 7.89 -35.63
N GLU A 172 -22.77 6.84 -36.27
CA GLU A 172 -23.80 5.92 -35.78
C GLU A 172 -23.26 4.82 -34.85
N GLU A 173 -21.95 4.54 -34.88
CA GLU A 173 -21.29 3.50 -34.06
C GLU A 173 -20.52 4.10 -32.86
N ARG A 174 -20.58 5.42 -32.70
CA ARG A 174 -19.82 6.14 -31.67
C ARG A 174 -20.56 6.14 -30.35
N LEU A 175 -19.87 5.77 -29.28
CA LEU A 175 -20.36 5.90 -27.90
C LEU A 175 -20.88 7.31 -27.56
N ALA A 176 -22.21 7.42 -27.52
CA ALA A 176 -23.03 8.52 -27.08
C ALA A 176 -23.68 8.15 -25.74
N VAL A 177 -22.91 8.27 -24.65
CA VAL A 177 -23.39 7.94 -23.30
C VAL A 177 -24.66 8.74 -22.96
N PRO A 178 -25.83 8.09 -22.80
CA PRO A 178 -27.09 8.77 -22.50
C PRO A 178 -27.20 9.02 -20.99
N PHE A 179 -26.36 9.92 -20.46
CA PHE A 179 -26.29 10.21 -19.02
C PHE A 179 -27.64 10.57 -18.38
N ARG A 180 -28.58 11.13 -19.15
CA ARG A 180 -29.92 11.50 -18.68
C ARG A 180 -30.82 10.30 -18.48
N GLU A 181 -30.71 9.31 -19.35
CA GLU A 181 -31.55 8.09 -19.32
C GLU A 181 -31.08 7.17 -18.19
N TRP A 182 -29.76 7.02 -18.01
CA TRP A 182 -29.20 6.32 -16.85
C TRP A 182 -29.58 6.96 -15.51
N TYR A 183 -29.48 8.29 -15.42
CA TYR A 183 -29.89 8.98 -14.19
C TYR A 183 -31.39 8.84 -13.92
N ALA A 184 -32.22 8.88 -14.97
CA ALA A 184 -33.66 8.67 -14.84
C ALA A 184 -33.98 7.23 -14.42
N GLY A 185 -33.35 6.23 -15.03
CA GLY A 185 -33.52 4.81 -14.71
C GLY A 185 -33.07 4.48 -13.28
N ALA A 186 -31.86 4.88 -12.89
CA ALA A 186 -31.37 4.66 -11.54
C ALA A 186 -32.21 5.39 -10.47
N ARG A 187 -32.74 6.57 -10.80
CA ARG A 187 -33.63 7.31 -9.89
C ARG A 187 -34.99 6.63 -9.75
N ALA A 188 -35.58 6.17 -10.86
CA ALA A 188 -36.84 5.44 -10.83
C ALA A 188 -36.67 4.13 -10.05
N GLU A 189 -35.63 3.35 -10.34
CA GLU A 189 -35.36 2.08 -9.67
C GLU A 189 -35.11 2.25 -8.16
N LEU A 190 -34.40 3.30 -7.72
CA LEU A 190 -34.10 3.53 -6.30
C LEU A 190 -35.21 4.26 -5.52
N LEU A 191 -35.97 5.17 -6.15
CA LEU A 191 -36.97 6.02 -5.48
C LEU A 191 -38.43 5.65 -5.78
N GLU A 192 -38.68 4.89 -6.84
CA GLU A 192 -40.00 4.43 -7.29
C GLU A 192 -40.02 2.89 -7.40
N PRO A 193 -39.84 2.15 -6.27
CA PRO A 193 -39.83 0.70 -6.29
C PRO A 193 -41.21 0.12 -6.61
N ASP A 194 -41.26 -0.87 -7.51
CA ASP A 194 -42.50 -1.55 -7.93
C ASP A 194 -43.15 -2.37 -6.80
N SER A 195 -42.35 -2.83 -5.83
CA SER A 195 -42.83 -3.59 -4.67
C SER A 195 -42.20 -3.16 -3.34
N ARG A 196 -42.86 -3.55 -2.23
CA ARG A 196 -42.31 -3.36 -0.87
C ARG A 196 -41.01 -4.14 -0.64
N GLY A 197 -40.82 -5.27 -1.34
CA GLY A 197 -39.60 -6.06 -1.28
C GLY A 197 -38.42 -5.31 -1.90
N ASP A 198 -38.65 -4.71 -3.08
CA ASP A 198 -37.63 -3.94 -3.80
C ASP A 198 -37.26 -2.67 -3.04
N ALA A 199 -38.25 -2.01 -2.42
CA ALA A 199 -38.00 -0.87 -1.54
C ALA A 199 -37.05 -1.23 -0.37
N ILE A 200 -37.25 -2.40 0.26
CA ILE A 200 -36.38 -2.88 1.34
C ILE A 200 -34.99 -3.21 0.80
N LEU A 201 -34.90 -3.88 -0.35
CA LEU A 201 -33.63 -4.25 -0.97
C LEU A 201 -32.81 -2.99 -1.33
N ASN A 202 -33.47 -1.96 -1.89
CA ASN A 202 -32.84 -0.68 -2.22
C ASN A 202 -32.32 0.05 -0.97
N VAL A 203 -33.11 0.08 0.11
CA VAL A 203 -32.67 0.66 1.38
C VAL A 203 -31.46 -0.10 1.92
N LEU A 204 -31.50 -1.44 1.92
CA LEU A 204 -30.37 -2.27 2.34
C LEU A 204 -29.12 -2.03 1.47
N LEU A 205 -29.30 -1.92 0.15
CA LEU A 205 -28.22 -1.61 -0.80
C LEU A 205 -27.57 -0.26 -0.46
N VAL A 206 -28.37 0.80 -0.31
CA VAL A 206 -27.87 2.14 0.04
C VAL A 206 -27.13 2.12 1.37
N VAL A 207 -27.70 1.48 2.40
CA VAL A 207 -27.05 1.34 3.71
C VAL A 207 -25.73 0.57 3.59
N SER A 208 -25.70 -0.50 2.79
CA SER A 208 -24.48 -1.30 2.57
C SER A 208 -23.37 -0.50 1.89
N VAL A 209 -23.71 0.31 0.88
CA VAL A 209 -22.77 1.18 0.17
C VAL A 209 -22.25 2.27 1.11
N LEU A 210 -23.12 2.89 1.91
CA LEU A 210 -22.71 3.88 2.90
C LEU A 210 -21.79 3.30 3.97
N LEU A 211 -22.10 2.11 4.49
CA LEU A 211 -21.24 1.41 5.45
C LEU A 211 -19.89 1.03 4.84
N ALA A 212 -19.87 0.52 3.60
CA ALA A 212 -18.64 0.18 2.89
C ALA A 212 -17.75 1.42 2.67
N VAL A 213 -18.31 2.51 2.13
CA VAL A 213 -17.59 3.77 1.91
C VAL A 213 -17.11 4.37 3.24
N SER A 214 -17.93 4.30 4.30
CA SER A 214 -17.57 4.80 5.63
C SER A 214 -16.45 3.98 6.27
N SER A 215 -16.49 2.65 6.12
CA SER A 215 -15.46 1.74 6.65
C SER A 215 -14.11 1.97 5.98
N VAL A 216 -14.08 2.06 4.64
CA VAL A 216 -12.86 2.38 3.90
C VAL A 216 -12.38 3.79 4.23
N GLY A 217 -13.28 4.77 4.33
CA GLY A 217 -12.96 6.13 4.74
C GLY A 217 -12.34 6.17 6.14
N TYR A 218 -12.90 5.44 7.10
CA TYR A 218 -12.39 5.33 8.46
C TYR A 218 -10.98 4.70 8.48
N ALA A 219 -10.77 3.59 7.75
CA ALA A 219 -9.47 2.92 7.69
C ALA A 219 -8.35 3.78 7.08
N VAL A 220 -8.69 4.73 6.21
CA VAL A 220 -7.70 5.66 5.62
C VAL A 220 -7.50 6.90 6.50
N LEU A 221 -8.53 7.37 7.20
CA LEU A 221 -8.47 8.57 8.04
C LEU A 221 -7.87 8.32 9.42
N VAL A 222 -8.07 7.12 9.96
CA VAL A 222 -7.47 6.68 11.21
C VAL A 222 -6.31 5.77 10.85
N PRO A 223 -5.04 6.19 11.03
CA PRO A 223 -3.90 5.30 10.85
C PRO A 223 -4.16 4.04 11.66
N SER A 224 -4.23 2.89 11.00
CA SER A 224 -4.21 1.61 11.70
C SER A 224 -2.90 1.60 12.47
N GLN A 225 -2.96 1.59 13.80
CA GLN A 225 -1.79 1.32 14.63
C GLN A 225 -1.19 0.03 14.07
N GLY A 226 0.03 0.10 13.53
CA GLY A 226 0.80 -1.10 13.23
C GLY A 226 1.00 -1.90 14.51
N GLU A 227 1.80 -2.97 14.46
CA GLU A 227 2.35 -3.48 15.72
C GLU A 227 3.00 -2.29 16.46
N GLN A 228 2.67 -2.12 17.74
CA GLN A 228 3.30 -1.10 18.56
C GLN A 228 4.72 -1.56 18.85
N PHE A 229 5.72 -0.81 18.40
CA PHE A 229 7.12 -1.16 18.62
C PHE A 229 7.97 0.05 18.91
N THR A 230 9.08 -0.20 19.61
CA THR A 230 10.18 0.75 19.75
C THR A 230 11.38 0.24 18.97
N GLU A 231 11.99 1.12 18.19
CA GLU A 231 13.28 0.92 17.54
C GLU A 231 14.42 1.27 18.49
N LEU A 232 15.45 0.43 18.53
CA LEU A 232 16.73 0.72 19.20
C LEU A 232 17.85 0.36 18.24
N TYR A 233 18.70 1.33 17.92
CA TYR A 233 19.81 1.13 16.98
C TYR A 233 21.03 1.97 17.32
N LEU A 234 22.19 1.53 16.82
CA LEU A 234 23.45 2.26 16.90
C LEU A 234 23.87 2.71 15.51
N LEU A 235 24.53 3.87 15.43
CA LEU A 235 25.13 4.39 14.21
C LEU A 235 26.55 4.91 14.50
N THR A 236 27.37 4.91 13.46
CA THR A 236 28.66 5.59 13.39
C THR A 236 28.58 6.71 12.36
N GLU A 237 29.54 7.61 12.41
CA GLU A 237 29.71 8.66 11.39
C GLU A 237 30.84 8.23 10.46
N ASN A 238 30.56 8.15 9.15
CA ASN A 238 31.58 7.79 8.16
C ASN A 238 32.49 8.98 7.81
N GLU A 239 33.49 8.76 6.96
CA GLU A 239 34.43 9.82 6.52
C GLU A 239 33.77 11.01 5.82
N SER A 240 32.55 10.83 5.28
CA SER A 240 31.77 11.89 4.62
C SER A 240 30.87 12.68 5.57
N GLY A 241 30.78 12.27 6.84
CA GLY A 241 29.89 12.86 7.85
C GLY A 241 28.46 12.29 7.87
N ASP A 242 28.20 11.23 7.10
CA ASP A 242 26.89 10.58 7.09
C ASP A 242 26.79 9.54 8.21
N LEU A 243 25.62 9.45 8.84
CA LEU A 243 25.35 8.45 9.86
C LEU A 243 25.01 7.10 9.20
N VAL A 244 25.80 6.08 9.49
CA VAL A 244 25.67 4.73 8.91
C VAL A 244 25.61 3.67 9.99
N ALA A 245 24.99 2.54 9.66
CA ALA A 245 24.89 1.38 10.54
C ALA A 245 26.02 0.36 10.25
N ASP A 246 27.23 0.86 10.02
CA ASP A 246 28.42 0.06 9.67
C ASP A 246 29.67 0.61 10.38
N ASP A 247 30.83 -0.02 10.22
CA ASP A 247 32.12 0.46 10.74
C ASP A 247 32.13 0.70 12.26
N TYR A 248 31.41 -0.14 13.02
CA TYR A 248 31.38 -0.04 14.48
C TYR A 248 32.78 -0.28 15.10
N PRO A 249 33.16 0.48 16.15
CA PRO A 249 34.43 0.29 16.82
C PRO A 249 34.45 -1.06 17.54
N THR A 250 35.41 -1.91 17.18
CA THR A 250 35.65 -3.21 17.83
C THR A 250 36.83 -3.17 18.80
N GLU A 251 37.68 -2.16 18.71
CA GLU A 251 38.90 -2.00 19.48
C GLU A 251 38.87 -0.66 20.21
N PHE A 252 39.17 -0.69 21.50
CA PHE A 252 39.24 0.45 22.40
C PHE A 252 40.54 0.39 23.20
N GLU A 253 41.01 1.55 23.64
CA GLU A 253 42.06 1.64 24.66
C GLU A 253 41.44 2.09 25.99
N ARG A 254 41.91 1.52 27.12
CA ARG A 254 41.42 1.90 28.45
C ARG A 254 41.59 3.42 28.66
N GLY A 255 40.49 4.11 28.95
CA GLY A 255 40.45 5.56 29.15
C GLY A 255 40.48 6.40 27.86
N GLU A 256 40.43 5.77 26.68
CA GLU A 256 40.32 6.50 25.42
C GLU A 256 38.84 6.64 25.00
N PRO A 257 38.34 7.87 24.81
CA PRO A 257 36.97 8.12 24.39
C PRO A 257 36.75 7.85 22.89
N ARG A 258 35.70 7.12 22.53
CA ARG A 258 35.20 7.01 21.15
C ARG A 258 33.72 7.38 21.04
N SER A 259 33.33 8.00 19.92
CA SER A 259 31.95 8.45 19.70
C SER A 259 31.09 7.37 19.04
N LEU A 260 29.85 7.27 19.50
CA LEU A 260 28.78 6.46 18.93
C LEU A 260 27.47 7.23 18.98
N TYR A 261 26.60 6.95 18.01
CA TYR A 261 25.24 7.47 18.01
C TYR A 261 24.29 6.36 18.44
N VAL A 262 23.36 6.69 19.33
CA VAL A 262 22.24 5.81 19.69
C VAL A 262 20.94 6.47 19.28
N GLY A 263 20.03 5.67 18.72
CA GLY A 263 18.69 6.09 18.32
C GLY A 263 17.61 5.26 19.00
N VAL A 264 16.57 5.95 19.48
CA VAL A 264 15.33 5.35 20.00
C VAL A 264 14.16 5.91 19.22
N GLY A 265 13.49 5.07 18.43
CA GLY A 265 12.30 5.43 17.66
C GLY A 265 11.04 4.91 18.34
N ASN A 266 10.05 5.77 18.58
CA ASN A 266 8.82 5.38 19.27
C ASN A 266 7.66 5.23 18.27
N HIS A 267 7.07 4.04 18.18
CA HIS A 267 5.85 3.76 17.41
C HIS A 267 4.82 3.03 18.29
N GLU A 268 4.71 3.41 19.56
CA GLU A 268 3.82 2.78 20.55
C GLU A 268 2.40 3.38 20.55
N GLY A 269 2.14 4.44 19.78
CA GLY A 269 0.85 5.13 19.74
C GLY A 269 0.65 6.18 20.84
N GLU A 270 1.62 6.33 21.74
CA GLU A 270 1.65 7.35 22.80
C GLU A 270 3.07 7.85 23.07
N SER A 271 3.21 8.95 23.80
CA SER A 271 4.52 9.43 24.25
C SER A 271 5.04 8.51 25.35
N VAL A 272 6.25 7.99 25.18
CA VAL A 272 6.87 7.06 26.13
C VAL A 272 8.11 7.69 26.76
N ASN A 273 8.24 7.57 28.07
CA ASN A 273 9.47 7.90 28.78
C ASN A 273 10.37 6.67 28.80
N TYR A 274 11.53 6.74 28.16
CA TYR A 274 12.47 5.62 28.13
C TYR A 274 13.61 5.86 29.10
N THR A 275 14.23 4.77 29.55
CA THR A 275 15.58 4.80 30.14
C THR A 275 16.49 3.88 29.36
N LEU A 276 17.61 4.42 28.90
CA LEU A 276 18.66 3.71 28.19
C LEU A 276 19.89 3.60 29.12
N VAL A 277 20.29 2.38 29.44
CA VAL A 277 21.48 2.08 30.25
C VAL A 277 22.55 1.50 29.33
N VAL A 278 23.73 2.10 29.33
CA VAL A 278 24.88 1.66 28.52
C VAL A 278 25.89 1.03 29.46
N GLU A 279 26.20 -0.25 29.23
CA GLU A 279 27.10 -1.02 30.08
C GLU A 279 28.19 -1.71 29.26
N LEU A 280 29.34 -1.87 29.88
CA LEU A 280 30.40 -2.74 29.40
C LEU A 280 30.51 -3.94 30.33
N GLN A 281 30.29 -5.14 29.79
CA GLN A 281 30.17 -6.37 30.55
C GLN A 281 31.23 -7.37 30.14
N ARG A 282 31.89 -8.03 31.11
CA ARG A 282 32.61 -9.27 30.81
C ARG A 282 31.63 -10.44 30.76
N VAL A 283 31.66 -11.15 29.65
CA VAL A 283 30.81 -12.30 29.41
C VAL A 283 31.65 -13.58 29.44
N ASP A 284 31.37 -14.48 30.37
CA ASP A 284 31.90 -15.85 30.35
C ASP A 284 30.93 -16.72 29.54
N VAL A 285 31.39 -17.17 28.37
CA VAL A 285 30.65 -18.05 27.48
C VAL A 285 31.10 -19.48 27.75
N GLN A 286 30.19 -20.32 28.23
CA GLN A 286 30.48 -21.73 28.46
C GLN A 286 30.10 -22.56 27.23
N TYR A 287 31.11 -23.17 26.61
CA TYR A 287 30.94 -24.08 25.48
C TYR A 287 30.81 -25.52 25.97
N TYR A 288 29.91 -26.29 25.35
CA TYR A 288 29.79 -27.72 25.59
C TYR A 288 29.95 -28.50 24.29
N GLU A 289 30.73 -29.57 24.35
CA GLU A 289 30.89 -30.55 23.28
C GLU A 289 30.56 -31.94 23.84
N ASN A 290 29.64 -32.66 23.20
CA ASN A 290 29.24 -34.02 23.60
C ASN A 290 28.94 -34.16 25.11
N GLY A 291 28.29 -33.15 25.70
CA GLY A 291 27.91 -33.11 27.12
C GLY A 291 29.01 -32.71 28.09
N SER A 292 30.23 -32.40 27.63
CA SER A 292 31.34 -31.93 28.48
C SER A 292 31.67 -30.46 28.20
N ARG A 293 32.02 -29.69 29.23
CA ARG A 293 32.47 -28.29 29.08
C ARG A 293 33.82 -28.28 28.35
N VAL A 294 33.91 -27.49 27.29
CA VAL A 294 35.15 -27.26 26.53
C VAL A 294 35.55 -25.80 26.65
N SER A 295 36.86 -25.53 26.65
CA SER A 295 37.39 -24.17 26.83
C SER A 295 37.31 -23.32 25.55
N ASN A 296 37.32 -23.97 24.38
CA ASN A 296 37.33 -23.31 23.08
C ASN A 296 36.20 -23.87 22.20
N ALA A 297 35.61 -23.00 21.38
CA ALA A 297 34.62 -23.42 20.38
C ALA A 297 35.27 -24.24 19.26
N THR A 298 34.71 -25.41 18.97
CA THR A 298 35.07 -26.30 17.85
C THR A 298 33.83 -26.58 17.00
N ASN A 299 34.02 -27.13 15.80
CA ASN A 299 32.91 -27.43 14.91
C ASN A 299 32.04 -28.55 15.54
N GLY A 300 30.90 -28.19 16.14
CA GLY A 300 30.04 -29.09 16.92
C GLY A 300 29.79 -28.66 18.37
N THR A 301 30.34 -27.53 18.83
CA THR A 301 30.04 -26.98 20.16
C THR A 301 28.72 -26.23 20.22
N ASN A 302 27.92 -26.51 21.24
CA ASN A 302 26.72 -25.73 21.57
C ASN A 302 27.05 -24.71 22.68
N VAL A 303 26.55 -23.49 22.55
CA VAL A 303 26.60 -22.47 23.61
C VAL A 303 25.35 -22.63 24.46
N THR A 304 25.53 -23.01 25.73
CA THR A 304 24.39 -23.32 26.61
C THR A 304 24.12 -22.22 27.62
N ASN A 305 25.18 -21.63 28.20
CA ASN A 305 25.07 -20.59 29.22
C ASN A 305 26.02 -19.44 28.92
N VAL A 306 25.47 -18.23 28.90
CA VAL A 306 26.19 -16.97 28.80
C VAL A 306 26.02 -16.27 30.14
N THR A 307 27.06 -16.28 30.97
CA THR A 307 27.01 -15.68 32.31
C THR A 307 27.78 -14.37 32.33
N VAL A 308 27.15 -13.32 32.83
CA VAL A 308 27.80 -12.05 33.14
C VAL A 308 28.17 -12.06 34.61
N ASP A 309 29.42 -11.73 34.95
CA ASP A 309 29.79 -11.52 36.36
C ASP A 309 29.38 -10.07 36.73
N PRO A 310 28.44 -9.87 37.68
CA PRO A 310 28.01 -8.53 38.09
C PRO A 310 29.15 -7.67 38.66
N ARG A 311 30.26 -8.29 39.13
CA ARG A 311 31.45 -7.56 39.60
C ARG A 311 32.32 -7.04 38.47
N GLU A 312 32.07 -7.48 37.25
CA GLU A 312 32.80 -7.11 36.04
C GLU A 312 31.88 -6.45 35.00
N THR A 313 30.90 -5.71 35.51
CA THR A 313 30.04 -4.81 34.75
C THR A 313 30.37 -3.36 35.10
N GLU A 314 30.54 -2.54 34.07
CA GLU A 314 30.77 -1.10 34.18
C GLU A 314 29.62 -0.35 33.50
N GLU A 315 28.82 0.41 34.25
CA GLU A 315 27.86 1.34 33.66
C GLU A 315 28.59 2.58 33.14
N LEU A 316 28.56 2.77 31.83
CA LEU A 316 29.24 3.87 31.15
C LEU A 316 28.37 5.13 31.12
N ARG A 317 27.07 4.96 30.85
CA ARG A 317 26.16 6.09 30.69
C ARG A 317 24.69 5.69 30.83
N ARG A 318 23.88 6.66 31.22
CA ARG A 318 22.43 6.54 31.31
C ARG A 318 21.74 7.75 30.67
N PHE A 319 20.67 7.49 29.92
CA PHE A 319 19.81 8.51 29.34
C PHE A 319 18.36 8.25 29.69
N SER A 320 17.56 9.31 29.82
CA SER A 320 16.12 9.20 30.09
C SER A 320 15.30 10.07 29.14
N PRO A 321 15.30 9.79 27.82
CA PRO A 321 14.54 10.58 26.87
C PRO A 321 13.04 10.28 26.95
N THR A 322 12.23 11.33 26.90
CA THR A 322 10.80 11.20 26.56
C THR A 322 10.62 11.41 25.07
N VAL A 323 10.05 10.42 24.37
CA VAL A 323 9.92 10.43 22.91
C VAL A 323 8.44 10.36 22.56
N ALA A 324 7.94 11.33 21.78
CA ALA A 324 6.55 11.33 21.32
C ALA A 324 6.30 10.19 20.32
N ASP A 325 5.03 9.85 20.10
CA ASP A 325 4.66 8.85 19.09
C ASP A 325 5.11 9.29 17.69
N ASN A 326 5.68 8.35 16.93
CA ASN A 326 6.31 8.55 15.62
C ASN A 326 7.49 9.53 15.60
N GLU A 327 8.11 9.81 16.75
CA GLU A 327 9.38 10.56 16.83
C GLU A 327 10.57 9.64 17.09
N THR A 328 11.76 10.16 16.79
CA THR A 328 13.02 9.48 17.06
C THR A 328 13.93 10.40 17.86
N TRP A 329 14.32 9.94 19.04
CA TRP A 329 15.40 10.57 19.79
C TRP A 329 16.73 9.97 19.35
N ARG A 330 17.68 10.82 18.98
CA ARG A 330 19.03 10.41 18.60
C ARG A 330 20.05 11.24 19.35
N MET A 331 21.08 10.59 19.87
CA MET A 331 22.11 11.24 20.66
C MET A 331 23.49 10.73 20.28
N ASN A 332 24.42 11.65 20.02
CA ASN A 332 25.84 11.34 20.01
C ASN A 332 26.32 11.22 21.45
N HIS A 333 27.01 10.15 21.78
CA HIS A 333 27.70 10.03 23.04
C HIS A 333 29.06 9.36 22.89
N THR A 334 29.86 9.57 23.91
CA THR A 334 31.18 8.96 24.02
C THR A 334 31.11 7.69 24.86
N VAL A 335 31.86 6.67 24.44
CA VAL A 335 32.17 5.45 25.17
C VAL A 335 33.64 5.51 25.57
N GLU A 336 33.91 5.47 26.87
CA GLU A 336 35.26 5.54 27.45
C GLU A 336 35.40 4.39 28.45
N PRO A 337 35.87 3.21 28.01
CA PRO A 337 35.99 2.03 28.86
C PRO A 337 37.06 2.19 29.95
N THR A 338 36.76 1.83 31.20
CA THR A 338 37.78 1.66 32.26
C THR A 338 38.13 0.18 32.49
N LEU A 339 37.20 -0.72 32.22
CA LEU A 339 37.43 -2.17 32.22
C LEU A 339 38.23 -2.58 30.97
N ALA A 340 39.37 -3.26 31.17
CA ALA A 340 40.15 -3.82 30.05
C ALA A 340 39.92 -5.32 29.90
N GLY A 341 40.09 -5.83 28.69
CA GLY A 341 40.00 -7.25 28.37
C GLY A 341 39.50 -7.52 26.97
N GLU A 342 39.52 -8.80 26.60
CA GLU A 342 39.03 -9.26 25.30
C GLU A 342 37.57 -9.68 25.38
N ARG A 343 36.86 -9.57 24.26
CA ARG A 343 35.46 -10.02 24.07
C ARG A 343 34.50 -9.46 25.12
N LEU A 344 34.66 -8.20 25.47
CA LEU A 344 33.70 -7.49 26.30
C LEU A 344 32.44 -7.19 25.48
N ARG A 345 31.30 -7.17 26.15
CA ARG A 345 30.01 -6.83 25.55
C ARG A 345 29.65 -5.41 25.94
N LEU A 346 29.74 -4.48 24.98
CA LEU A 346 29.18 -3.13 25.11
C LEU A 346 27.69 -3.20 24.76
N VAL A 347 26.82 -3.14 25.76
CA VAL A 347 25.38 -3.34 25.62
C VAL A 347 24.59 -2.07 25.94
N TYR A 348 23.52 -1.87 25.19
CA TYR A 348 22.55 -0.80 25.35
C TYR A 348 21.22 -1.42 25.74
N LEU A 349 20.83 -1.26 27.00
CA LEU A 349 19.62 -1.82 27.58
C LEU A 349 18.55 -0.73 27.65
N LEU A 350 17.45 -0.92 26.92
CA LEU A 350 16.35 0.04 26.87
C LEU A 350 15.17 -0.45 27.71
N TYR A 351 14.64 0.44 28.53
CA TYR A 351 13.48 0.23 29.39
C TYR A 351 12.41 1.28 29.12
N LYS A 352 11.15 0.89 29.30
CA LYS A 352 10.03 1.84 29.39
C LYS A 352 9.92 2.27 30.86
N GLY A 353 10.11 3.55 31.14
CA GLY A 353 10.15 4.12 32.47
C GLY A 353 11.49 3.87 33.18
N ASP A 354 11.43 3.71 34.50
CA ASP A 354 12.60 3.45 35.33
C ASP A 354 13.06 1.98 35.18
N PRO A 355 14.37 1.74 35.03
CA PRO A 355 14.91 0.38 34.97
C PRO A 355 14.89 -0.28 36.36
N PRO A 356 14.94 -1.62 36.41
CA PRO A 356 15.13 -2.35 37.67
C PRO A 356 16.48 -1.98 38.32
N ALA A 357 16.63 -2.32 39.61
CA ALA A 357 17.85 -2.06 40.38
C ALA A 357 19.10 -2.73 39.79
N ASP A 358 18.92 -3.81 39.03
CA ASP A 358 19.97 -4.55 38.34
C ASP A 358 19.56 -4.71 36.86
N PRO A 359 19.97 -3.79 35.97
CA PRO A 359 19.69 -3.87 34.55
C PRO A 359 20.38 -5.07 33.90
N THR A 360 19.63 -5.91 33.18
CA THR A 360 20.18 -7.05 32.45
C THR A 360 19.55 -7.20 31.08
N VAL A 361 20.19 -7.96 30.21
CA VAL A 361 19.66 -8.36 28.90
C VAL A 361 18.29 -9.04 29.02
N ASP A 362 18.12 -9.91 30.03
CA ASP A 362 16.89 -10.69 30.21
C ASP A 362 15.69 -9.84 30.66
N ASN A 363 15.95 -8.69 31.31
CA ASN A 363 14.90 -7.81 31.83
C ASN A 363 14.71 -6.52 31.00
N ALA A 364 15.56 -6.27 30.01
CA ALA A 364 15.44 -5.14 29.11
C ALA A 364 14.27 -5.31 28.13
N TYR A 365 13.61 -4.20 27.79
CA TYR A 365 12.54 -4.20 26.79
C TYR A 365 13.09 -4.35 25.36
N ARG A 366 14.24 -3.71 25.09
CA ARG A 366 15.05 -3.87 23.88
C ARG A 366 16.51 -3.84 24.25
N GLU A 367 17.32 -4.53 23.46
CA GLU A 367 18.77 -4.44 23.57
C GLU A 367 19.45 -4.40 22.22
N VAL A 368 20.63 -3.78 22.19
CA VAL A 368 21.61 -3.89 21.10
C VAL A 368 22.99 -3.93 21.73
N HIS A 369 23.91 -4.73 21.17
CA HIS A 369 25.25 -4.85 21.71
C HIS A 369 26.32 -4.92 20.62
N LEU A 370 27.52 -4.53 20.99
CA LEU A 370 28.75 -4.68 20.22
C LEU A 370 29.74 -5.53 21.03
N TRP A 371 30.47 -6.42 20.33
CA TRP A 371 31.60 -7.13 20.90
C TRP A 371 32.86 -6.31 20.70
N VAL A 372 33.53 -5.97 21.80
CA VAL A 372 34.66 -5.06 21.81
C VAL A 372 35.83 -5.64 22.59
N ASN A 373 37.05 -5.28 22.19
CA ASN A 373 38.27 -5.53 22.92
C ASN A 373 38.77 -4.20 23.48
N VAL A 374 39.24 -4.22 24.73
CA VAL A 374 39.80 -3.05 25.40
C VAL A 374 41.22 -3.37 25.85
N SER A 375 42.22 -2.76 25.22
CA SER A 375 43.62 -2.95 25.62
C SER A 375 43.97 -2.11 26.85
N GLU A 376 44.84 -2.64 27.71
CA GLU A 376 45.49 -1.82 28.75
C GLU A 376 46.42 -0.84 28.03
N GLY A 377 46.03 0.44 27.92
CA GLY A 377 46.85 1.46 27.27
C GLY A 377 48.28 1.44 27.81
N GLN A 378 49.28 1.68 26.94
CA GLN A 378 50.70 1.64 27.34
C GLN A 378 50.94 2.66 28.45
N GLY A 379 50.93 2.19 29.71
CA GLY A 379 51.43 2.94 30.84
C GLY A 379 52.89 3.25 30.59
N GLY A 380 53.20 4.53 30.35
CA GLY A 380 54.56 5.01 30.22
C GLY A 380 55.40 4.50 31.40
N SER A 381 56.32 3.58 31.11
CA SER A 381 57.36 3.17 32.04
C SER A 381 58.33 4.35 32.18
N GLY A 382 57.96 5.31 33.03
CA GLY A 382 58.83 6.39 33.49
C GLY A 382 59.66 5.90 34.67
N THR A 383 60.91 5.55 34.38
CA THR A 383 62.02 5.31 35.31
C THR A 383 62.26 6.42 36.31
#